data_AF-A0A7L9J4B4-F1
#
_entry.id   AF-A0A7L9J4B4-F1
#
_cell.length_a   1.000
_cell.length_b   1.000
_cell.length_c   1.000
_cell.angle_alpha   90.00
_cell.angle_beta   90.00
_cell.angle_gamma   90.00
#
_symmetry.space_group_name_H-M   'P 1'
#
loop_
_entity.id
_entity.type
_entity.pdbx_description
1 polymer ?
#
loop_
_entity_poly.entity_id
_entity_poly.type
_entity_poly.pdbx_seq_one_letter_code
_entity_poly.pdbx_strand_id
1 'polypeptide(L)'
;MDLDRLLEAAPDTVYPYCLRNLDEYLAAVSDDDATDAAITREDTLVDALTTDVAAEWSPMQQTALLGAAAATAILSDLESAPPATWESLADAHLFHATAANVEAYVDQVGSIDTKLGELLTVAGAITIDTSGSESAHGVEEGAEARTPSRVDTLAVTVLNASAAIPSTEMRVQLAGLLHERVTVSVRPP
;
A
#
# COMPACT_ATOMS: atom_id res chain seq x y z
N MET A 1 0.25 -9.46 22.40
CA MET A 1 1.64 -9.19 21.91
C MET A 1 1.62 -9.16 20.38
N ASP A 2 2.06 -8.04 19.80
CA ASP A 2 2.12 -7.81 18.35
C ASP A 2 3.25 -8.59 17.64
N LEU A 3 3.11 -8.77 16.33
CA LEU A 3 4.07 -9.48 15.47
C LEU A 3 5.40 -8.73 15.38
N ASP A 4 5.41 -7.40 15.49
CA ASP A 4 6.64 -6.61 15.44
C ASP A 4 7.59 -7.04 16.56
N ARG A 5 7.07 -7.12 17.80
CA ARG A 5 7.84 -7.60 18.95
C ARG A 5 8.22 -9.07 18.85
N LEU A 6 7.38 -9.91 18.24
CA LEU A 6 7.70 -11.33 18.05
C LEU A 6 8.83 -11.53 17.05
N LEU A 7 8.85 -10.72 15.99
CA LEU A 7 9.93 -10.71 15.01
C LEU A 7 11.26 -10.27 15.66
N GLU A 8 11.23 -9.28 16.57
CA GLU A 8 12.44 -8.85 17.30
C GLU A 8 12.90 -9.86 18.36
N ALA A 9 11.97 -10.44 19.12
CA ALA A 9 12.29 -11.27 20.28
C ALA A 9 12.58 -12.73 19.91
N ALA A 10 11.89 -13.28 18.92
CA ALA A 10 11.92 -14.70 18.57
C ALA A 10 11.63 -14.96 17.08
N PRO A 11 12.45 -14.39 16.16
CA PRO A 11 12.22 -14.44 14.71
C PRO A 11 12.20 -15.86 14.14
N ASP A 12 13.01 -16.77 14.68
CA ASP A 12 13.16 -18.13 14.14
C ASP A 12 12.21 -19.16 14.76
N THR A 13 11.40 -18.77 15.75
CA THR A 13 10.61 -19.72 16.55
C THR A 13 9.16 -19.28 16.72
N VAL A 14 8.90 -18.28 17.55
CA VAL A 14 7.53 -17.88 17.91
C VAL A 14 6.87 -17.15 16.76
N TYR A 15 7.59 -16.24 16.09
CA TYR A 15 7.08 -15.50 14.93
C TYR A 15 6.55 -16.43 13.81
N PRO A 16 7.34 -17.38 13.25
CA PRO A 16 6.85 -18.26 12.20
C PRO A 16 5.78 -19.23 12.70
N TYR A 17 5.76 -19.56 14.00
CA TYR A 17 4.69 -20.35 14.60
C TYR A 17 3.36 -19.58 14.61
N CYS A 18 3.38 -18.29 14.95
CA CYS A 18 2.20 -17.42 14.90
C CYS A 18 1.68 -17.28 13.47
N LEU A 19 2.56 -17.09 12.48
CA LEU A 19 2.14 -17.01 11.06
C LEU A 19 1.51 -18.32 10.54
N ARG A 20 1.97 -19.48 11.02
CA ARG A 20 1.39 -20.79 10.69
C ARG A 20 0.05 -21.05 11.37
N ASN A 21 -0.20 -20.41 12.52
CA ASN A 21 -1.42 -20.55 13.31
C ASN A 21 -2.15 -19.20 13.41
N LEU A 22 -2.28 -18.54 12.25
CA LEU A 22 -2.70 -17.14 12.17
C LEU A 22 -4.06 -16.88 12.85
N ASP A 23 -5.04 -17.78 12.70
CA ASP A 23 -6.37 -17.61 13.30
C ASP A 23 -6.31 -17.63 14.85
N GLU A 24 -5.51 -18.55 15.42
CA GLU A 24 -5.33 -18.65 16.88
C GLU A 24 -4.58 -17.42 17.41
N TYR A 25 -3.56 -16.99 16.68
CA TYR A 25 -2.81 -15.78 17.01
C TYR A 25 -3.72 -14.53 16.99
N LEU A 26 -4.48 -14.31 15.91
CA LEU A 26 -5.37 -13.15 15.80
C LEU A 26 -6.50 -13.19 16.84
N ALA A 27 -7.02 -14.37 17.17
CA ALA A 27 -7.97 -14.52 18.25
C ALA A 27 -7.37 -14.13 19.61
N ALA A 28 -6.12 -14.54 19.88
CA ALA A 28 -5.41 -14.17 21.10
C ALA A 28 -5.09 -12.67 21.16
N VAL A 29 -4.74 -12.04 20.05
CA VAL A 29 -4.55 -10.58 19.97
C VAL A 29 -5.86 -9.84 20.22
N SER A 30 -6.97 -10.30 19.64
CA SER A 30 -8.28 -9.67 19.83
C SER A 30 -8.82 -9.78 21.26
N ASP A 31 -8.39 -10.77 22.05
CA ASP A 31 -8.76 -10.95 23.46
C ASP A 31 -7.81 -10.20 24.41
N ASP A 32 -6.66 -9.71 23.92
CA ASP A 32 -5.65 -9.00 24.68
C ASP A 32 -5.88 -7.48 24.62
N ASP A 33 -6.54 -6.92 25.64
CA ASP A 33 -6.80 -5.48 25.77
C ASP A 33 -5.52 -4.60 25.72
N ALA A 34 -4.33 -5.18 25.89
CA ALA A 34 -3.06 -4.45 25.82
C ALA A 34 -2.45 -4.39 24.41
N THR A 35 -3.04 -5.08 23.43
CA THR A 35 -2.55 -5.13 22.04
C THR A 35 -3.57 -4.53 21.08
N ASP A 36 -3.39 -3.26 20.73
CA ASP A 36 -4.31 -2.54 19.84
C ASP A 36 -4.27 -3.01 18.38
N ALA A 37 -3.15 -3.57 17.93
CA ALA A 37 -2.96 -4.05 16.56
C ALA A 37 -2.00 -5.24 16.51
N ALA A 38 -2.22 -6.14 15.56
CA ALA A 38 -1.39 -7.31 15.32
C ALA A 38 -0.04 -6.95 14.66
N ILE A 39 -0.02 -5.93 13.80
CA ILE A 39 1.18 -5.41 13.13
C ILE A 39 1.14 -3.89 13.18
N THR A 40 2.27 -3.25 13.46
CA THR A 40 2.39 -1.80 13.57
C THR A 40 3.40 -1.18 12.61
N ARG A 41 4.32 -1.97 12.04
CA ARG A 41 5.37 -1.51 11.12
C ARG A 41 5.18 -2.02 9.70
N GLU A 42 5.55 -1.17 8.73
CA GLU A 42 5.62 -1.53 7.30
C GLU A 42 6.51 -2.75 7.06
N ASP A 43 7.74 -2.76 7.58
CA ASP A 43 8.69 -3.87 7.35
C ASP A 43 8.13 -5.22 7.81
N THR A 44 7.43 -5.25 8.95
CA THR A 44 6.85 -6.47 9.51
C THR A 44 5.64 -6.93 8.70
N LEU A 45 4.85 -6.00 8.15
CA LEU A 45 3.76 -6.35 7.24
C LEU A 45 4.28 -6.95 5.95
N VAL A 46 5.31 -6.34 5.35
CA VAL A 46 5.96 -6.87 4.14
C VAL A 46 6.59 -8.24 4.41
N ASP A 47 7.30 -8.40 5.52
CA ASP A 47 7.87 -9.69 5.91
C ASP A 47 6.77 -10.76 6.04
N ALA A 48 5.70 -10.47 6.80
CA ALA A 48 4.60 -11.39 6.99
C ALA A 48 3.97 -11.83 5.66
N LEU A 49 3.73 -10.91 4.74
CA LEU A 49 3.13 -11.17 3.42
C LEU A 49 4.05 -11.90 2.44
N THR A 50 5.37 -11.81 2.62
CA THR A 50 6.36 -12.42 1.72
C THR A 50 6.86 -13.78 2.20
N THR A 51 6.47 -14.21 3.40
CA THR A 51 6.79 -15.56 3.90
C THR A 51 6.18 -16.68 3.05
N ASP A 52 6.85 -17.84 3.01
CA ASP A 52 6.33 -19.04 2.33
C ASP A 52 4.94 -19.47 2.87
N VAL A 53 4.71 -19.25 4.16
CA VAL A 53 3.45 -19.61 4.84
C VAL A 53 2.31 -18.68 4.39
N ALA A 54 2.61 -17.43 4.02
CA ALA A 54 1.59 -16.50 3.53
C ALA A 54 0.98 -16.95 2.20
N ALA A 55 1.74 -17.68 1.37
CA ALA A 55 1.20 -18.28 0.14
C ALA A 55 0.16 -19.38 0.41
N GLU A 56 0.13 -19.94 1.62
CA GLU A 56 -0.82 -20.97 2.05
C GLU A 56 -2.06 -20.37 2.75
N TRP A 57 -2.08 -19.07 3.05
CA TRP A 57 -3.20 -18.42 3.71
C TRP A 57 -4.44 -18.40 2.84
N SER A 58 -5.59 -18.60 3.48
CA SER A 58 -6.87 -18.34 2.83
C SER A 58 -7.10 -16.82 2.66
N PRO A 59 -7.91 -16.39 1.68
CA PRO A 59 -8.27 -14.98 1.53
C PRO A 59 -8.86 -14.36 2.81
N MET A 60 -9.57 -15.18 3.61
CA MET A 60 -10.17 -14.75 4.87
C MET A 60 -9.13 -14.48 5.95
N GLN A 61 -8.13 -15.36 6.06
CA GLN A 61 -6.98 -15.19 6.96
C GLN A 61 -6.16 -13.96 6.61
N GLN A 62 -5.87 -13.78 5.33
CA GLN A 62 -5.15 -12.60 4.86
C GLN A 62 -5.93 -11.31 5.17
N THR A 63 -7.23 -11.28 4.88
CA THR A 63 -8.09 -10.13 5.19
C THR A 63 -8.13 -9.85 6.70
N ALA A 64 -8.18 -10.89 7.53
CA ALA A 64 -8.18 -10.74 8.99
C ALA A 64 -6.87 -10.15 9.50
N LEU A 65 -5.71 -10.58 8.97
CA LEU A 65 -4.42 -10.00 9.33
C LEU A 65 -4.32 -8.53 8.92
N LEU A 66 -4.70 -8.20 7.68
CA LEU A 66 -4.67 -6.82 7.19
C LEU A 66 -5.62 -5.92 7.99
N GLY A 67 -6.82 -6.40 8.31
CA GLY A 67 -7.77 -5.67 9.16
C GLY A 67 -7.30 -5.48 10.61
N ALA A 68 -6.37 -6.33 11.08
CA ALA A 68 -5.76 -6.22 12.40
C ALA A 68 -4.45 -5.41 12.39
N ALA A 69 -3.98 -4.94 11.23
CA ALA A 69 -2.81 -4.08 11.14
C ALA A 69 -3.15 -2.64 11.52
N ALA A 70 -2.19 -1.95 12.14
CA ALA A 70 -2.32 -0.53 12.45
C ALA A 70 -2.16 0.31 11.18
N ALA A 71 -2.77 1.49 11.17
CA ALA A 71 -2.59 2.48 10.11
C ALA A 71 -1.13 2.96 9.95
N THR A 72 -0.26 2.70 10.94
CA THR A 72 1.18 2.96 10.87
C THR A 72 1.96 1.93 10.07
N ALA A 73 1.37 0.77 9.77
CA ALA A 73 1.96 -0.27 8.93
C ALA A 73 1.72 -0.03 7.43
N ILE A 74 1.33 1.20 7.04
CA ILE A 74 1.07 1.59 5.66
C ILE A 74 2.32 1.42 4.78
N LEU A 75 2.15 0.83 3.60
CA LEU A 75 3.23 0.62 2.66
C LEU A 75 3.57 1.90 1.90
N SER A 76 4.85 2.24 1.90
CA SER A 76 5.46 3.29 1.10
C SER A 76 5.54 2.85 -0.36
N ASP A 77 5.93 1.60 -0.58
CA ASP A 77 6.03 0.98 -1.90
C ASP A 77 5.13 -0.26 -2.00
N LEU A 78 4.11 -0.19 -2.87
CA LEU A 78 3.18 -1.31 -3.08
C LEU A 78 3.87 -2.53 -3.70
N GLU A 79 4.92 -2.32 -4.51
CA GLU A 79 5.63 -3.41 -5.21
C GLU A 79 6.45 -4.29 -4.25
N SER A 80 6.69 -3.81 -3.03
CA SER A 80 7.31 -4.59 -1.95
C SER A 80 6.40 -5.72 -1.45
N ALA A 81 5.09 -5.68 -1.71
CA ALA A 81 4.15 -6.75 -1.38
C ALA A 81 3.79 -7.62 -2.59
N PRO A 82 3.45 -8.91 -2.40
CA PRO A 82 3.05 -9.77 -3.49
C PRO A 82 1.79 -9.27 -4.21
N PRO A 83 1.74 -9.26 -5.57
CA PRO A 83 0.60 -8.75 -6.34
C PRO A 83 -0.77 -9.34 -6.00
N ALA A 84 -0.81 -10.61 -5.57
CA ALA A 84 -2.03 -11.29 -5.15
C ALA A 84 -2.68 -10.63 -3.91
N THR A 85 -1.95 -9.78 -3.19
CA THR A 85 -2.39 -9.14 -1.95
C THR A 85 -2.89 -7.72 -2.13
N TRP A 86 -2.64 -7.11 -3.29
CA TRP A 86 -2.81 -5.67 -3.51
C TRP A 86 -4.26 -5.21 -3.34
N GLU A 87 -5.23 -5.98 -3.84
CA GLU A 87 -6.63 -5.63 -3.62
C GLU A 87 -7.00 -5.60 -2.13
N SER A 88 -6.56 -6.59 -1.36
CA SER A 88 -6.83 -6.66 0.09
C SER A 88 -6.10 -5.55 0.85
N LEU A 89 -4.91 -5.16 0.39
CA LEU A 89 -4.19 -3.99 0.92
C LEU A 89 -4.91 -2.69 0.61
N ALA A 90 -5.53 -2.56 -0.57
CA ALA A 90 -6.33 -1.40 -0.94
C ALA A 90 -7.59 -1.30 -0.05
N ASP A 91 -8.29 -2.41 0.14
CA ASP A 91 -9.47 -2.52 1.00
C ASP A 91 -9.18 -2.13 2.46
N ALA A 92 -7.99 -2.51 2.96
CA ALA A 92 -7.52 -2.16 4.30
C ALA A 92 -6.87 -0.78 4.41
N HIS A 93 -6.73 -0.03 3.30
CA HIS A 93 -6.01 1.25 3.24
C HIS A 93 -4.55 1.21 3.70
N LEU A 94 -3.85 0.09 3.42
CA LEU A 94 -2.49 -0.17 3.91
C LEU A 94 -1.39 0.14 2.89
N PHE A 95 -1.62 1.04 1.93
CA PHE A 95 -0.53 1.65 1.17
C PHE A 95 -0.81 3.12 0.89
N HIS A 96 0.25 3.91 0.75
CA HIS A 96 0.14 5.32 0.45
C HIS A 96 -0.42 5.54 -0.97
N ALA A 97 -1.35 6.50 -1.09
CA ALA A 97 -1.90 6.97 -2.36
C ALA A 97 -0.87 7.78 -3.17
N THR A 98 0.27 7.17 -3.50
CA THR A 98 1.29 7.77 -4.34
C THR A 98 1.01 7.47 -5.80
N ALA A 99 1.46 8.33 -6.71
CA ALA A 99 1.33 8.07 -8.14
C ALA A 99 2.01 6.75 -8.53
N ALA A 100 3.06 6.34 -7.80
CA ALA A 100 3.72 5.05 -7.98
C ALA A 100 2.79 3.87 -7.68
N ASN A 101 2.26 3.86 -6.48
CA ASN A 101 1.45 2.75 -6.00
C ASN A 101 0.14 2.66 -6.78
N VAL A 102 -0.46 3.79 -7.14
CA VAL A 102 -1.69 3.82 -7.95
C VAL A 102 -1.42 3.35 -9.38
N GLU A 103 -0.32 3.76 -10.00
CA GLU A 103 0.07 3.29 -11.34
C GLU A 103 0.34 1.78 -11.33
N ALA A 104 1.15 1.30 -10.38
CA ALA A 104 1.44 -0.13 -10.22
C ALA A 104 0.15 -0.92 -10.03
N TYR A 105 -0.73 -0.49 -9.11
CA TYR A 105 -2.02 -1.14 -8.87
C TYR A 105 -2.85 -1.23 -10.14
N VAL A 106 -2.98 -0.12 -10.88
CA VAL A 106 -3.78 -0.08 -12.12
C VAL A 106 -3.17 -0.96 -13.21
N ASP A 107 -1.84 -1.02 -13.34
CA ASP A 107 -1.18 -1.89 -14.31
C ASP A 107 -1.40 -3.39 -14.01
N GLN A 108 -1.45 -3.76 -12.73
CA GLN A 108 -1.64 -5.15 -12.31
C GLN A 108 -3.11 -5.58 -12.27
N VAL A 109 -3.99 -4.77 -11.68
CA VAL A 109 -5.43 -5.07 -11.51
C VAL A 109 -6.23 -4.66 -12.75
N GLY A 110 -5.70 -3.75 -13.55
CA GLY A 110 -6.25 -3.31 -14.84
C GLY A 110 -7.18 -2.10 -14.77
N SER A 111 -7.58 -1.66 -13.57
CA SER A 111 -8.45 -0.49 -13.40
C SER A 111 -8.44 0.06 -11.98
N ILE A 112 -8.96 1.29 -11.81
CA ILE A 112 -9.34 1.81 -10.49
C ILE A 112 -10.67 1.16 -10.12
N ASP A 113 -10.60 0.10 -9.32
CA ASP A 113 -11.74 -0.59 -8.74
C ASP A 113 -12.27 0.14 -7.50
N THR A 114 -13.35 -0.37 -6.90
CA THR A 114 -13.98 0.25 -5.73
C THR A 114 -13.00 0.36 -4.55
N LYS A 115 -12.14 -0.65 -4.32
CA LYS A 115 -11.21 -0.69 -3.19
C LYS A 115 -10.16 0.41 -3.31
N LEU A 116 -9.53 0.52 -4.48
CA LEU A 116 -8.61 1.62 -4.76
C LEU A 116 -9.33 2.98 -4.78
N GLY A 117 -10.56 3.04 -5.28
CA GLY A 117 -11.37 4.26 -5.29
C GLY A 117 -11.67 4.79 -3.89
N GLU A 118 -12.00 3.90 -2.95
CA GLU A 118 -12.21 4.24 -1.53
C GLU A 118 -10.90 4.72 -0.89
N LEU A 119 -9.79 4.01 -1.12
CA LEU A 119 -8.46 4.44 -0.65
C LEU A 119 -8.11 5.85 -1.12
N LEU A 120 -8.29 6.12 -2.41
CA LEU A 120 -8.01 7.44 -3.00
C LEU A 120 -8.93 8.53 -2.43
N THR A 121 -10.19 8.19 -2.17
CA THR A 121 -11.17 9.11 -1.58
C THR A 121 -10.82 9.45 -0.13
N VAL A 122 -10.39 8.45 0.65
CA VAL A 122 -9.96 8.63 2.04
C VAL A 122 -8.66 9.43 2.11
N ALA A 123 -7.69 9.12 1.23
CA ALA A 123 -6.44 9.86 1.15
C ALA A 123 -6.65 11.33 0.73
N GLY A 124 -7.63 11.59 -0.15
CA GLY A 124 -8.00 12.93 -0.62
C GLY A 124 -6.95 13.62 -1.50
N ALA A 125 -5.80 12.98 -1.71
CA ALA A 125 -4.71 13.47 -2.55
C ALA A 125 -3.88 12.31 -3.09
N ILE A 126 -3.39 12.44 -4.33
CA ILE A 126 -2.34 11.56 -4.87
C ILE A 126 -1.01 12.31 -4.81
N THR A 127 -0.03 11.74 -4.13
CA THR A 127 1.32 12.34 -4.01
C THR A 127 2.23 11.83 -5.12
N ILE A 128 3.03 12.71 -5.71
CA ILE A 128 4.13 12.31 -6.59
C ILE A 128 5.39 12.32 -5.74
N ASP A 129 5.97 11.14 -5.48
CA ASP A 129 7.27 11.06 -4.84
C ASP A 129 8.32 11.62 -5.80
N THR A 130 8.87 12.77 -5.45
CA THR A 130 10.06 13.33 -6.10
C THR A 130 11.30 12.70 -5.49
N SER A 131 11.36 11.37 -5.40
CA SER A 131 12.61 10.67 -5.07
C SER A 131 13.51 10.72 -6.30
N GLY A 132 14.16 11.87 -6.49
CA GLY A 132 15.03 12.16 -7.62
C GLY A 132 15.82 13.45 -7.46
N SER A 133 15.94 14.00 -6.24
CA SER A 133 16.89 15.08 -5.97
C SER A 133 17.54 14.86 -4.61
N GLU A 134 18.87 14.73 -4.66
CA GLU A 134 19.82 14.80 -3.55
C GLU A 134 19.97 13.56 -2.66
N SER A 135 20.62 12.52 -3.18
CA SER A 135 21.79 11.90 -2.52
C SER A 135 22.56 11.00 -3.50
N ALA A 136 23.83 11.36 -3.71
CA ALA A 136 24.76 10.64 -4.55
C ALA A 136 25.28 9.38 -3.85
N HIS A 137 24.91 8.18 -4.32
CA HIS A 137 25.81 7.04 -4.59
C HIS A 137 25.00 5.80 -4.99
N GLY A 138 25.38 5.14 -6.08
CA GLY A 138 25.04 3.73 -6.33
C GLY A 138 23.80 3.50 -7.19
N VAL A 139 24.05 2.95 -8.37
CA VAL A 139 23.11 2.36 -9.33
C VAL A 139 22.08 1.42 -8.68
N GLU A 140 20.79 1.66 -8.93
CA GLU A 140 19.78 0.61 -9.16
C GLU A 140 18.83 1.08 -10.28
N GLU A 141 18.78 0.32 -11.38
CA GLU A 141 17.76 0.42 -12.42
C GLU A 141 16.40 0.06 -11.81
N GLY A 142 15.43 0.98 -11.84
CA GLY A 142 14.05 0.65 -11.43
C GLY A 142 13.09 1.83 -11.45
N ALA A 143 13.52 3.02 -11.04
CA ALA A 143 12.68 4.20 -11.10
C ALA A 143 12.93 4.96 -12.42
N GLU A 144 12.27 4.56 -13.51
CA GLU A 144 12.13 5.45 -14.65
C GLU A 144 11.50 6.76 -14.13
N ALA A 145 12.22 7.89 -14.23
CA ALA A 145 11.69 9.18 -13.85
C ALA A 145 10.30 9.36 -14.49
N ARG A 146 9.24 9.52 -13.67
CA ARG A 146 7.87 9.56 -14.18
C ARG A 146 7.76 10.64 -15.23
N THR A 147 7.47 10.21 -16.46
CA THR A 147 7.32 11.12 -17.57
C THR A 147 5.98 11.84 -17.44
N PRO A 148 5.86 13.09 -17.93
CA PRO A 148 4.58 13.80 -17.96
C PRO A 148 3.47 12.96 -18.60
N SER A 149 3.81 12.16 -19.62
CA SER A 149 2.85 11.26 -20.30
C SER A 149 2.24 10.18 -19.40
N ARG A 150 3.01 9.60 -18.46
CA ARG A 150 2.48 8.59 -17.52
C ARG A 150 1.53 9.24 -16.52
N VAL A 151 1.91 10.41 -15.99
CA VAL A 151 1.08 11.18 -15.05
C VAL A 151 -0.22 11.66 -15.71
N ASP A 152 -0.17 12.14 -16.96
CA ASP A 152 -1.37 12.54 -17.70
C ASP A 152 -2.30 11.35 -17.98
N THR A 153 -1.73 10.17 -18.29
CA THR A 153 -2.51 8.94 -18.47
C THR A 153 -3.20 8.55 -17.18
N LEU A 154 -2.49 8.58 -16.05
CA LEU A 154 -3.06 8.30 -14.74
C LEU A 154 -4.18 9.29 -14.37
N ALA A 155 -3.98 10.59 -14.63
CA ALA A 155 -5.00 11.60 -14.40
C ALA A 155 -6.27 11.33 -15.23
N VAL A 156 -6.13 10.92 -16.48
CA VAL A 156 -7.26 10.51 -17.33
C VAL A 156 -7.96 9.26 -16.76
N THR A 157 -7.20 8.28 -16.27
CA THR A 157 -7.77 7.09 -15.63
C THR A 157 -8.59 7.47 -14.39
N VAL A 158 -8.05 8.34 -13.53
CA VAL A 158 -8.76 8.86 -12.34
C VAL A 158 -10.04 9.61 -12.74
N LEU A 159 -10.00 10.47 -13.75
CA LEU A 159 -11.19 11.19 -14.23
C LEU A 159 -12.31 10.27 -14.73
N ASN A 160 -11.92 9.15 -15.34
CA ASN A 160 -12.84 8.15 -15.88
C ASN A 160 -13.34 7.12 -14.85
N ALA A 161 -12.74 7.07 -13.65
CA ALA A 161 -13.07 6.11 -12.59
C ALA A 161 -14.40 6.42 -11.87
N SER A 162 -15.45 6.78 -12.61
CA SER A 162 -16.75 7.17 -12.05
C SER A 162 -17.49 6.06 -11.31
N ALA A 163 -17.21 4.80 -11.64
CA ALA A 163 -17.77 3.64 -10.94
C ALA A 163 -17.16 3.46 -9.54
N ALA A 164 -15.86 3.72 -9.40
CA ALA A 164 -15.12 3.55 -8.15
C ALA A 164 -15.09 4.82 -7.29
N ILE A 165 -15.04 5.99 -7.92
CA ILE A 165 -15.04 7.31 -7.26
C ILE A 165 -16.25 8.07 -7.79
N PRO A 166 -17.45 7.96 -7.19
CA PRO A 166 -18.68 8.54 -7.75
C PRO A 166 -18.65 10.07 -7.82
N SER A 167 -17.96 10.73 -6.88
CA SER A 167 -17.87 12.19 -6.81
C SER A 167 -17.03 12.75 -7.97
N THR A 168 -17.67 13.50 -8.87
CA THR A 168 -16.97 14.20 -9.96
C THR A 168 -15.98 15.23 -9.44
N GLU A 169 -16.31 15.93 -8.34
CA GLU A 169 -15.42 16.90 -7.72
C GLU A 169 -14.14 16.22 -7.20
N MET A 170 -14.27 15.07 -6.54
CA MET A 170 -13.13 14.27 -6.08
C MET A 170 -12.27 13.81 -7.25
N ARG A 171 -12.86 13.28 -8.33
CA ARG A 171 -12.10 12.85 -9.51
C ARG A 171 -11.31 14.00 -10.14
N VAL A 172 -11.92 15.19 -10.25
CA VAL A 172 -11.25 16.39 -10.78
C VAL A 172 -10.13 16.86 -9.85
N GLN A 173 -10.35 16.86 -8.54
CA GLN A 173 -9.36 17.25 -7.54
C GLN A 173 -8.12 16.34 -7.61
N LEU A 174 -8.32 15.01 -7.56
CA LEU A 174 -7.23 14.04 -7.61
C LEU A 174 -6.42 14.14 -8.91
N ALA A 175 -7.10 14.29 -10.06
CA ALA A 175 -6.46 14.50 -11.35
C ALA A 175 -5.71 15.85 -11.45
N GLY A 176 -6.26 16.90 -10.84
CA GLY A 176 -5.62 18.22 -10.78
C GLY A 176 -4.31 18.19 -9.99
N LEU A 177 -4.29 17.50 -8.86
CA LEU A 177 -3.08 17.34 -8.02
C LEU A 177 -1.93 16.65 -8.76
N LEU A 178 -2.25 15.66 -9.60
CA LEU A 178 -1.28 15.00 -10.46
C LEU A 178 -0.64 15.99 -11.46
N HIS A 179 -1.45 16.86 -12.07
CA HIS A 179 -0.97 17.80 -13.08
C HIS A 179 -0.19 18.99 -12.47
N GLU A 180 -0.67 19.58 -11.37
CA GLU A 180 -0.01 20.70 -10.70
C GLU A 180 1.41 20.35 -10.24
N ARG A 181 1.62 19.14 -9.71
CA ARG A 181 2.93 18.72 -9.18
C ARG A 181 3.97 18.41 -10.27
N VAL A 182 3.56 18.09 -11.49
CA VAL A 182 4.49 17.97 -12.64
C VAL A 182 4.95 19.34 -13.10
N THR A 183 4.06 20.34 -13.15
CA THR A 183 4.41 21.69 -13.64
C THR A 183 5.42 22.42 -12.75
N VAL A 184 5.44 22.14 -11.44
CA VAL A 184 6.44 22.70 -10.51
C VAL A 184 7.82 22.07 -10.70
N SER A 185 7.88 20.78 -11.05
CA SER A 185 9.14 20.04 -11.21
C SER A 185 9.87 20.35 -12.53
N VAL A 186 9.15 20.79 -13.56
CA VAL A 186 9.70 21.05 -14.92
C VAL A 186 10.21 22.49 -15.11
N ARG A 187 10.07 23.37 -14.11
CA ARG A 187 10.48 24.78 -14.26
C ARG A 187 12.01 24.92 -14.23
N PRO A 188 12.68 25.34 -15.33
CA PRO A 188 14.13 25.54 -15.32
C PRO A 188 14.52 26.84 -14.57
N PRO A 189 15.79 26.96 -14.12
CA PRO A 189 16.33 28.15 -13.44
C PRO A 189 16.36 29.40 -14.34
#